data_AF-A0A2N1UGZ1-F1
#
_entry.id   AF-A0A2N1UGZ1-F1
#
_cell.length_a   1.000
_cell.length_b   1.000
_cell.length_c   1.000
_cell.angle_alpha   90.00
_cell.angle_beta   90.00
_cell.angle_gamma   90.00
#
_symmetry.space_group_name_H-M   'P 1'
#
loop_
_entity.id
_entity.type
_entity.pdbx_description
1 polymer ?
#
loop_
_entity_poly.entity_id
_entity_poly.type
_entity_poly.pdbx_seq_one_letter_code
_entity_poly.pdbx_strand_id
1 'polypeptide(L)'
;MSGALGSVYNNTRFALQSHAKAMAALQEQVSTGSRINRPSDDSSAAYKILGLNSQKRSLANYMSTIDEVSSILETAATIIQDMFSSVSQVKVNLNQIISGTYDEAGRQRLADQVNDTLEQMISLANTQHLSRYIFGGSNTNTAPYAAQRTNGKITSITYQGSSQQQNVEIAPNVQASAYYAGKDIFGSNNRAAPQFLGDTGAAGGSGTSSVKGNVWLTVTFDGTDYNLSIDGGTTVIDVGDAADPTNVAVTNANGEVLYVNAAGITAIGVNMVNVPGTCDIFNTLITVRDLLENKYELSDSQLAQFRNSLSGSLDEITNLLVGKQTSIGSKIGFIEDLKNSLENIKYTAEDEASMLQEADIAQLSIDITRRETLYQMSLIVAAKLLSVSLLDFID
;
A
#
# COMPACT_ATOMS: atom_id res chain seq x y z
N MET A 1 -42.49 -4.78 75.87
CA MET A 1 -43.27 -4.99 74.63
C MET A 1 -43.24 -3.81 73.65
N SER A 2 -43.03 -2.56 74.09
CA SER A 2 -42.86 -1.38 73.19
C SER A 2 -41.75 -1.54 72.12
N GLY A 3 -40.63 -2.19 72.45
CA GLY A 3 -39.55 -2.46 71.49
C GLY A 3 -39.91 -3.43 70.36
N ALA A 4 -40.87 -4.35 70.57
CA ALA A 4 -41.27 -5.34 69.58
C ALA A 4 -42.18 -4.74 68.49
N LEU A 5 -43.12 -3.85 68.85
CA LEU A 5 -43.93 -3.12 67.86
C LEU A 5 -43.06 -2.15 67.04
N GLY A 6 -42.12 -1.45 67.69
CA GLY A 6 -41.17 -0.57 66.98
C GLY A 6 -40.26 -1.33 66.00
N SER A 7 -39.76 -2.51 66.37
CA SER A 7 -38.97 -3.34 65.46
C SER A 7 -39.80 -3.87 64.29
N VAL A 8 -41.07 -4.25 64.52
CA VAL A 8 -41.96 -4.76 63.46
C VAL A 8 -42.36 -3.64 62.48
N TYR A 9 -42.67 -2.44 62.97
CA TYR A 9 -42.95 -1.26 62.14
C TYR A 9 -41.73 -0.84 61.30
N ASN A 10 -40.53 -0.83 61.89
CA ASN A 10 -39.32 -0.51 61.16
C ASN A 10 -39.00 -1.58 60.10
N ASN A 11 -39.28 -2.86 60.39
CA ASN A 11 -39.11 -3.96 59.45
C ASN A 11 -40.10 -3.86 58.28
N THR A 12 -41.40 -3.61 58.53
CA THR A 12 -42.38 -3.44 57.44
C THR A 12 -42.11 -2.20 56.60
N ARG A 13 -41.71 -1.08 57.20
CA ARG A 13 -41.27 0.11 56.46
C ARG A 13 -40.04 -0.18 55.60
N PHE A 14 -39.03 -0.86 56.15
CA PHE A 14 -37.84 -1.27 55.40
C PHE A 14 -38.21 -2.20 54.24
N ALA A 15 -39.12 -3.17 54.47
CA ALA A 15 -39.61 -4.07 53.45
C ALA A 15 -40.34 -3.30 52.32
N LEU A 16 -41.27 -2.40 52.66
CA LEU A 16 -41.99 -1.58 51.67
C LEU A 16 -41.02 -0.73 50.82
N GLN A 17 -40.06 -0.07 51.47
CA GLN A 17 -39.04 0.73 50.78
C GLN A 17 -38.15 -0.15 49.89
N SER A 18 -37.77 -1.33 50.36
CA SER A 18 -36.99 -2.31 49.61
C SER A 18 -37.75 -2.83 48.38
N HIS A 19 -39.03 -3.18 48.53
CA HIS A 19 -39.89 -3.62 47.44
C HIS A 19 -40.14 -2.52 46.41
N ALA A 20 -40.42 -1.29 46.84
CA ALA A 20 -40.61 -0.15 45.95
C ALA A 20 -39.32 0.16 45.15
N LYS A 21 -38.15 0.10 45.79
CA LYS A 21 -36.86 0.29 45.11
C LYS A 21 -36.59 -0.82 44.09
N ALA A 22 -36.83 -2.07 44.45
CA ALA A 22 -36.67 -3.20 43.55
C ALA A 22 -37.61 -3.11 42.34
N MET A 23 -38.86 -2.69 42.55
CA MET A 23 -39.83 -2.47 41.48
C MET A 23 -39.36 -1.41 40.48
N ALA A 24 -38.91 -0.25 40.99
CA ALA A 24 -38.42 0.83 40.15
C ALA A 24 -37.21 0.39 39.29
N ALA A 25 -36.30 -0.41 39.86
CA ALA A 25 -35.16 -0.95 39.11
C ALA A 25 -35.60 -1.94 38.00
N LEU A 26 -36.54 -2.84 38.30
CA LEU A 26 -37.07 -3.77 37.28
C LEU A 26 -37.83 -3.02 36.18
N GLN A 27 -38.59 -1.98 36.52
CA GLN A 27 -39.25 -1.11 35.55
C GLN A 27 -38.25 -0.35 34.67
N GLU A 28 -37.14 0.14 35.25
CA GLU A 28 -36.04 0.75 34.49
C GLU A 28 -35.42 -0.25 33.51
N GLN A 29 -35.17 -1.50 33.93
CA GLN A 29 -34.65 -2.56 33.06
C GLN A 29 -35.62 -2.93 31.92
N VAL A 30 -36.92 -3.00 32.20
CA VAL A 30 -37.93 -3.24 31.14
C VAL A 30 -38.00 -2.07 30.17
N SER A 31 -37.93 -0.83 30.67
CA SER A 31 -37.98 0.36 29.82
C SER A 31 -36.74 0.53 28.93
N THR A 32 -35.58 0.11 29.42
CA THR A 32 -34.30 0.24 28.71
C THR A 32 -33.97 -0.99 27.86
N GLY A 33 -34.63 -2.12 28.11
CA GLY A 33 -34.27 -3.41 27.53
C GLY A 33 -32.92 -3.95 28.03
N SER A 34 -32.29 -3.26 28.98
CA SER A 34 -30.97 -3.62 29.48
C SER A 34 -31.02 -4.06 30.93
N ARG A 35 -30.38 -5.19 31.21
CA ARG A 35 -30.15 -5.71 32.55
C ARG A 35 -29.19 -4.82 33.35
N ILE A 36 -28.22 -4.20 32.69
CA ILE A 36 -27.17 -3.40 33.33
C ILE A 36 -27.22 -1.99 32.78
N ASN A 37 -27.87 -1.08 33.51
CA ASN A 37 -27.95 0.33 33.15
C ASN A 37 -26.82 1.14 33.80
N ARG A 38 -26.32 0.66 34.94
CA ARG A 38 -25.29 1.35 35.73
C ARG A 38 -24.25 0.34 36.21
N PRO A 39 -22.98 0.74 36.37
CA PRO A 39 -21.94 -0.16 36.91
C PRO A 39 -22.24 -0.67 38.33
N SER A 40 -23.13 0.01 39.08
CA SER A 40 -23.60 -0.44 40.38
C SER A 40 -24.55 -1.64 40.33
N ASP A 41 -25.19 -1.91 39.19
CA ASP A 41 -26.20 -2.96 39.04
C ASP A 41 -25.53 -4.35 39.05
N ASP A 42 -24.40 -4.48 38.34
CA ASP A 42 -23.46 -5.59 38.43
C ASP A 42 -22.05 -5.10 38.06
N SER A 43 -21.22 -4.87 39.07
CA SER A 43 -19.85 -4.39 38.86
C SER A 43 -19.02 -5.33 37.98
N SER A 44 -19.19 -6.66 38.13
CA SER A 44 -18.38 -7.65 37.43
C SER A 44 -18.72 -7.72 35.95
N ALA A 45 -20.02 -7.75 35.63
CA ALA A 45 -20.49 -7.75 34.25
C ALA A 45 -20.26 -6.39 33.58
N ALA A 46 -20.38 -5.28 34.32
CA ALA A 46 -20.04 -3.96 33.81
C ALA A 46 -18.55 -3.86 33.41
N TYR A 47 -17.62 -4.39 34.21
CA TYR A 47 -16.20 -4.43 33.83
C TYR A 47 -15.96 -5.24 32.54
N LYS A 48 -16.63 -6.39 32.38
CA LYS A 48 -16.53 -7.21 31.17
C LYS A 48 -17.06 -6.49 29.94
N ILE A 49 -18.26 -5.89 30.03
CA ILE A 49 -18.87 -5.11 28.94
C ILE A 49 -17.96 -3.95 28.53
N LEU A 50 -17.35 -3.24 29.49
CA LEU A 50 -16.40 -2.17 29.19
C LEU A 50 -15.16 -2.69 28.44
N GLY A 51 -14.63 -3.86 28.84
CA GLY A 51 -13.52 -4.52 28.16
C GLY A 51 -13.88 -4.89 26.71
N LEU A 52 -15.03 -5.55 26.50
CA LEU A 52 -15.54 -5.92 25.19
C LEU A 52 -15.78 -4.69 24.30
N ASN A 53 -16.35 -3.62 24.85
CA ASN A 53 -16.54 -2.36 24.11
C ASN A 53 -15.21 -1.70 23.74
N SER A 54 -14.19 -1.77 24.60
CA SER A 54 -12.84 -1.31 24.28
C SER A 54 -12.22 -2.14 23.14
N GLN A 55 -12.41 -3.45 23.18
CA GLN A 55 -11.96 -4.36 22.14
C GLN A 55 -12.67 -4.08 20.81
N LYS A 56 -14.00 -3.97 20.78
CA LYS A 56 -14.80 -3.62 19.59
C LYS A 56 -14.32 -2.33 18.93
N ARG A 57 -14.03 -1.28 19.73
CA ARG A 57 -13.50 0.00 19.21
C ARG A 57 -12.12 -0.18 18.58
N SER A 58 -11.25 -0.96 19.21
CA SER A 58 -9.91 -1.23 18.68
C SER A 58 -9.99 -2.01 17.36
N LEU A 59 -10.86 -3.03 17.29
CA LEU A 59 -11.12 -3.79 16.06
C LEU A 59 -11.70 -2.91 14.95
N ALA A 60 -12.63 -2.00 15.27
CA ALA A 60 -13.17 -1.06 14.29
C ALA A 60 -12.09 -0.13 13.71
N ASN A 61 -11.15 0.34 14.54
CA ASN A 61 -10.01 1.13 14.06
C ASN A 61 -9.14 0.31 13.09
N TYR A 62 -8.81 -0.94 13.45
CA TYR A 62 -8.04 -1.83 12.56
C TYR A 62 -8.76 -2.09 11.23
N MET A 63 -10.07 -2.35 11.25
CA MET A 63 -10.86 -2.53 10.03
C MET A 63 -10.82 -1.28 9.13
N SER A 64 -10.95 -0.08 9.71
CA SER A 64 -10.84 1.18 8.95
C SER A 64 -9.45 1.37 8.36
N THR A 65 -8.40 0.98 9.08
CA THR A 65 -7.02 1.01 8.58
C THR A 65 -6.81 -0.01 7.47
N ILE A 66 -7.37 -1.22 7.61
CA ILE A 66 -7.35 -2.24 6.57
C ILE A 66 -8.04 -1.74 5.30
N ASP A 67 -9.21 -1.10 5.41
CA ASP A 67 -9.92 -0.55 4.26
C ASP A 67 -9.08 0.49 3.50
N GLU A 68 -8.36 1.35 4.23
CA GLU A 68 -7.44 2.32 3.63
C GLU A 68 -6.28 1.62 2.90
N VAL A 69 -5.65 0.63 3.53
CA VAL A 69 -4.54 -0.13 2.92
C VAL A 69 -5.03 -0.89 1.69
N SER A 70 -6.17 -1.57 1.77
CA SER A 70 -6.78 -2.29 0.65
C SER A 70 -7.03 -1.36 -0.53
N SER A 71 -7.62 -0.18 -0.30
CA SER A 71 -7.89 0.80 -1.37
C SER A 71 -6.61 1.29 -2.05
N ILE A 72 -5.54 1.52 -1.29
CA ILE A 72 -4.22 1.88 -1.83
C ILE A 72 -3.65 0.74 -2.68
N LEU A 73 -3.71 -0.50 -2.19
CA LEU A 73 -3.19 -1.67 -2.90
C LEU A 73 -3.95 -1.97 -4.18
N GLU A 74 -5.28 -1.85 -4.17
CA GLU A 74 -6.12 -1.99 -5.35
C GLU A 74 -5.77 -0.94 -6.41
N THR A 75 -5.65 0.33 -6.00
CA THR A 75 -5.24 1.42 -6.89
C THR A 75 -3.85 1.15 -7.49
N ALA A 76 -2.90 0.69 -6.67
CA ALA A 76 -1.56 0.32 -7.12
C ALA A 76 -1.61 -0.84 -8.13
N ALA A 77 -2.44 -1.85 -7.90
CA ALA A 77 -2.62 -2.99 -8.79
C ALA A 77 -3.20 -2.56 -10.15
N THR A 78 -4.19 -1.67 -10.17
CA THR A 78 -4.74 -1.11 -11.42
C THR A 78 -3.67 -0.35 -12.19
N ILE A 79 -2.88 0.51 -11.53
CA ILE A 79 -1.80 1.26 -12.18
C ILE A 79 -0.76 0.33 -12.80
N ILE A 80 -0.36 -0.73 -12.08
CA ILE A 80 0.60 -1.71 -12.58
C ILE A 80 0.04 -2.46 -13.80
N GLN A 81 -1.25 -2.81 -13.79
CA GLN A 81 -1.93 -3.46 -14.91
C GLN A 81 -2.01 -2.54 -16.14
N ASP A 82 -2.29 -1.25 -15.95
CA ASP A 82 -2.31 -0.26 -17.02
C ASP A 82 -0.91 -0.09 -17.63
N MET A 83 0.12 0.04 -16.79
CA MET A 83 1.50 0.10 -17.25
C MET A 83 1.91 -1.17 -18.00
N PHE A 84 1.56 -2.35 -17.50
CA PHE A 84 1.82 -3.63 -18.18
C PHE A 84 1.23 -3.63 -19.59
N SER A 85 -0.01 -3.16 -19.73
CA SER A 85 -0.72 -3.12 -21.00
C SER A 85 -0.05 -2.15 -21.98
N SER A 86 0.35 -0.98 -21.49
CA SER A 86 1.09 0.01 -22.27
C SER A 86 2.47 -0.49 -22.73
N VAL A 87 3.27 -1.11 -21.84
CA VAL A 87 4.57 -1.72 -22.23
C VAL A 87 4.36 -2.82 -23.27
N SER A 88 3.34 -3.65 -23.08
CA SER A 88 3.01 -4.73 -24.01
C SER A 88 2.66 -4.20 -25.40
N GLN A 89 1.90 -3.10 -25.47
CA GLN A 89 1.59 -2.43 -26.73
C GLN A 89 2.83 -1.85 -27.41
N VAL A 90 3.71 -1.20 -26.64
CA VAL A 90 4.99 -0.69 -27.16
C VAL A 90 5.83 -1.83 -27.75
N LYS A 91 5.87 -2.99 -27.09
CA LYS A 91 6.57 -4.18 -27.60
C LYS A 91 5.99 -4.67 -28.92
N VAL A 92 4.66 -4.74 -29.05
CA VAL A 92 3.99 -5.14 -30.30
C VAL A 92 4.34 -4.16 -31.42
N ASN A 93 4.24 -2.86 -31.16
CA ASN A 93 4.58 -1.81 -32.14
C ASN A 93 6.05 -1.87 -32.58
N LEU A 94 6.97 -2.07 -31.63
CA LEU A 94 8.41 -2.21 -31.89
C LEU A 94 8.71 -3.40 -32.81
N ASN A 95 8.00 -4.52 -32.62
CA ASN A 95 8.18 -5.72 -33.44
C ASN A 95 7.55 -5.60 -34.85
N GLN A 96 6.50 -4.79 -35.02
CA GLN A 96 5.80 -4.60 -36.30
C GLN A 96 6.61 -3.79 -37.33
N ILE A 97 7.41 -2.80 -36.90
CA ILE A 97 8.10 -1.89 -37.83
C ILE A 97 9.19 -2.59 -38.66
N ILE A 98 9.89 -3.57 -38.09
CA ILE A 98 11.15 -4.08 -38.66
C ILE A 98 10.94 -5.39 -39.46
N SER A 99 9.71 -5.65 -39.94
CA SER A 99 9.47 -6.67 -40.98
C SER A 99 9.72 -6.13 -42.41
N GLY A 100 10.40 -4.98 -42.54
CA GLY A 100 10.98 -4.49 -43.79
C GLY A 100 10.08 -3.63 -44.67
N THR A 101 8.95 -3.11 -44.16
CA THR A 101 7.91 -2.46 -44.99
C THR A 101 7.55 -1.03 -44.60
N TYR A 102 8.02 -0.51 -43.45
CA TYR A 102 7.67 0.84 -42.99
C TYR A 102 8.73 1.88 -43.36
N ASP A 103 8.25 3.02 -43.88
CA ASP A 103 9.03 4.23 -44.15
C ASP A 103 9.49 4.93 -42.86
N GLU A 104 10.46 5.84 -42.99
CA GLU A 104 10.94 6.69 -41.89
C GLU A 104 9.80 7.41 -41.16
N ALA A 105 8.77 7.84 -41.91
CA ALA A 105 7.57 8.45 -41.37
C ALA A 105 6.76 7.50 -40.45
N GLY A 106 6.70 6.21 -40.77
CA GLY A 106 6.09 5.19 -39.92
C GLY A 106 6.82 5.03 -38.58
N ARG A 107 8.16 5.05 -38.59
CA ARG A 107 8.95 4.97 -37.36
C ARG A 107 8.77 6.20 -36.48
N GLN A 108 8.77 7.38 -37.08
CA GLN A 108 8.58 8.64 -36.35
C GLN A 108 7.24 8.69 -35.61
N ARG A 109 6.15 8.25 -36.26
CA ARG A 109 4.83 8.19 -35.61
C ARG A 109 4.79 7.26 -34.40
N LEU A 110 5.50 6.13 -34.46
CA LEU A 110 5.57 5.22 -33.32
C LEU A 110 6.51 5.74 -32.22
N ALA A 111 7.57 6.47 -32.57
CA ALA A 111 8.36 7.19 -31.58
C ALA A 111 7.48 8.21 -30.82
N ASP A 112 6.64 8.97 -31.51
CA ASP A 112 5.70 9.90 -30.89
C ASP A 112 4.70 9.17 -29.97
N GLN A 113 4.17 8.01 -30.41
CA GLN A 113 3.29 7.18 -29.57
C GLN A 113 4.01 6.64 -28.32
N VAL A 114 5.28 6.25 -28.42
CA VAL A 114 6.07 5.82 -27.26
C VAL A 114 6.31 7.00 -26.31
N ASN A 115 6.52 8.20 -26.85
CA ASN A 115 6.64 9.41 -26.05
C ASN A 115 5.34 9.73 -25.29
N ASP A 116 4.17 9.61 -25.93
CA ASP A 116 2.87 9.77 -25.27
C ASP A 116 2.67 8.71 -24.17
N THR A 117 3.07 7.47 -24.45
CA THR A 117 3.04 6.38 -23.47
C THR A 117 3.92 6.69 -22.26
N LEU A 118 5.11 7.26 -22.49
CA LEU A 118 6.04 7.65 -21.43
C LEU A 118 5.44 8.76 -20.53
N GLU A 119 4.80 9.77 -21.11
CA GLU A 119 4.09 10.82 -20.36
C GLU A 119 2.94 10.22 -19.52
N GLN A 120 2.16 9.29 -20.11
CA GLN A 120 1.12 8.57 -19.38
C GLN A 120 1.71 7.77 -18.22
N MET A 121 2.82 7.05 -18.42
CA MET A 121 3.45 6.26 -17.36
C MET A 121 3.97 7.11 -16.21
N ILE A 122 4.52 8.30 -16.48
CA ILE A 122 4.92 9.22 -15.41
C ILE A 122 3.70 9.72 -14.64
N SER A 123 2.62 10.04 -15.34
CA SER A 123 1.36 10.43 -14.68
C SER A 123 0.85 9.31 -13.77
N LEU A 124 0.85 8.07 -14.26
CA LEU A 124 0.45 6.90 -13.49
C LEU A 124 1.38 6.67 -12.28
N ALA A 125 2.70 6.79 -12.46
CA ALA A 125 3.70 6.60 -11.41
C ALA A 125 3.64 7.70 -10.33
N ASN A 126 3.14 8.87 -10.68
CA ASN A 126 2.88 9.99 -9.78
C ASN A 126 1.42 10.06 -9.32
N THR A 127 0.65 8.96 -9.41
CA THR A 127 -0.74 8.93 -8.90
C THR A 127 -0.77 9.10 -7.39
N GLN A 128 -1.76 9.87 -6.92
CA GLN A 128 -2.01 10.12 -5.50
C GLN A 128 -3.26 9.40 -5.00
N HIS A 129 -3.20 8.94 -3.76
CA HIS A 129 -4.35 8.52 -2.97
C HIS A 129 -4.45 9.41 -1.73
N LEU A 130 -5.59 10.09 -1.53
CA LEU A 130 -5.82 11.02 -0.41
C LEU A 130 -4.68 12.05 -0.23
N SER A 131 -4.23 12.65 -1.33
CA SER A 131 -3.11 13.63 -1.39
C SER A 131 -1.72 13.08 -1.05
N ARG A 132 -1.56 11.74 -1.02
CA ARG A 132 -0.27 11.07 -0.81
C ARG A 132 0.12 10.24 -2.03
N TYR A 133 1.37 10.33 -2.46
CA TYR A 133 1.87 9.54 -3.59
C TYR A 133 2.02 8.07 -3.24
N ILE A 134 1.42 7.19 -4.04
CA ILE A 134 1.38 5.74 -3.79
C ILE A 134 2.77 5.09 -3.91
N PHE A 135 3.58 5.56 -4.87
CA PHE A 135 4.91 5.03 -5.19
C PHE A 135 6.08 5.83 -4.58
N GLY A 136 5.78 6.69 -3.59
CA GLY A 136 6.76 7.53 -2.89
C GLY A 136 7.59 6.83 -1.80
N GLY A 137 7.27 5.58 -1.47
CA GLY A 137 7.80 4.93 -0.27
C GLY A 137 7.37 5.71 0.98
N SER A 138 8.30 5.91 1.92
CA SER A 138 8.06 6.75 3.12
C SER A 138 7.98 8.25 2.85
N ASN A 139 8.37 8.73 1.67
CA ASN A 139 8.21 10.13 1.28
C ASN A 139 6.99 10.28 0.37
N THR A 140 5.82 10.47 0.99
CA THR A 140 4.52 10.51 0.30
C THR A 140 4.07 11.92 -0.08
N ASN A 141 4.80 12.97 0.31
CA ASN A 141 4.41 14.37 0.11
C ASN A 141 5.01 15.01 -1.16
N THR A 142 6.05 14.39 -1.74
CA THR A 142 6.71 14.87 -2.96
C THR A 142 6.50 13.89 -4.09
N ALA A 143 6.41 14.40 -5.32
CA ALA A 143 6.28 13.55 -6.50
C ALA A 143 7.47 12.56 -6.59
N PRO A 144 7.22 11.24 -6.67
CA PRO A 144 8.28 10.24 -6.68
C PRO A 144 9.14 10.28 -7.93
N TYR A 145 8.57 10.66 -9.09
CA TYR A 145 9.28 10.67 -10.37
C TYR A 145 9.35 12.09 -10.92
N ALA A 146 10.59 12.59 -11.07
CA ALA A 146 10.89 13.86 -11.70
C ALA A 146 11.43 13.61 -13.11
N ALA A 147 10.74 14.17 -14.13
CA ALA A 147 11.14 14.07 -15.52
C ALA A 147 11.94 15.31 -15.94
N GLN A 148 13.15 15.10 -16.46
CA GLN A 148 13.90 16.14 -17.15
C GLN A 148 13.47 16.16 -18.62
N ARG A 149 13.25 17.37 -19.15
CA ARG A 149 12.76 17.58 -20.52
C ARG A 149 13.73 18.44 -21.31
N THR A 150 14.00 18.03 -22.53
CA THR A 150 14.72 18.82 -23.54
C THR A 150 13.83 18.90 -24.77
N ASN A 151 13.55 20.10 -25.26
CA ASN A 151 12.68 20.34 -26.42
C ASN A 151 11.28 19.69 -26.30
N GLY A 152 10.71 19.67 -25.09
CA GLY A 152 9.38 19.08 -24.83
C GLY A 152 9.35 17.55 -24.76
N LYS A 153 10.46 16.86 -24.99
CA LYS A 153 10.58 15.40 -24.85
C LYS A 153 11.31 15.05 -23.56
N ILE A 154 10.89 13.96 -22.91
CA ILE A 154 11.53 13.48 -21.69
C ILE A 154 12.85 12.78 -22.05
N THR A 155 13.94 13.23 -21.46
CA THR A 155 15.30 12.72 -21.74
C THR A 155 15.84 11.86 -20.60
N SER A 156 15.46 12.16 -19.36
CA SER A 156 15.80 11.32 -18.21
C SER A 156 14.73 11.45 -17.14
N ILE A 157 14.58 10.39 -16.34
CA ILE A 157 13.65 10.34 -15.22
C ILE A 157 14.42 9.94 -13.97
N THR A 158 14.30 10.74 -12.91
CA THR A 158 14.97 10.50 -11.64
C THR A 158 13.93 10.14 -10.59
N TYR A 159 14.17 9.05 -9.88
CA TYR A 159 13.39 8.70 -8.69
C TYR A 159 13.86 9.52 -7.49
N GLN A 160 12.95 10.30 -6.91
CA GLN A 160 13.17 11.15 -5.74
C GLN A 160 12.42 10.66 -4.49
N GLY A 161 11.73 9.53 -4.60
CA GLY A 161 11.05 8.90 -3.47
C GLY A 161 12.01 8.17 -2.52
N SER A 162 11.47 7.70 -1.41
CA SER A 162 12.24 6.95 -0.41
C SER A 162 12.46 5.51 -0.83
N SER A 163 13.61 4.94 -0.44
CA SER A 163 13.88 3.51 -0.58
C SER A 163 13.18 2.65 0.47
N GLN A 164 12.64 3.26 1.53
CA GLN A 164 11.92 2.58 2.59
C GLN A 164 10.42 2.55 2.28
N GLN A 165 9.80 1.41 2.56
CA GLN A 165 8.36 1.24 2.49
C GLN A 165 7.72 1.72 3.80
N GLN A 166 6.52 2.28 3.72
CA GLN A 166 5.78 2.67 4.92
C GLN A 166 4.88 1.52 5.35
N ASN A 167 5.15 0.97 6.53
CA ASN A 167 4.36 -0.08 7.16
C ASN A 167 3.26 0.54 8.04
N VAL A 168 2.08 -0.06 7.98
CA VAL A 168 0.91 0.30 8.78
C VAL A 168 0.50 -0.91 9.58
N GLU A 169 0.23 -0.73 10.87
CA GLU A 169 -0.29 -1.80 11.73
C GLU A 169 -1.77 -2.03 11.42
N ILE A 170 -2.10 -3.24 10.98
CA ILE A 170 -3.44 -3.63 10.50
C ILE A 170 -4.16 -4.58 11.46
N ALA A 171 -3.44 -5.19 12.38
CA ALA A 171 -3.97 -5.94 13.52
C ALA A 171 -2.90 -5.97 14.62
N PRO A 172 -3.21 -6.40 15.86
CA PRO A 172 -2.23 -6.42 16.94
C PRO A 172 -0.96 -7.19 16.54
N ASN A 173 0.18 -6.49 16.45
CA ASN A 173 1.48 -7.02 16.02
C ASN A 173 1.54 -7.51 14.56
N VAL A 174 0.60 -7.12 13.71
CA VAL A 174 0.60 -7.43 12.27
C VAL A 174 0.69 -6.14 11.48
N GLN A 175 1.71 -6.05 10.62
CA GLN A 175 1.94 -4.87 9.79
C GLN A 175 1.84 -5.22 8.31
N ALA A 176 1.30 -4.28 7.52
CA ALA A 176 1.32 -4.33 6.07
C ALA A 176 1.93 -3.07 5.47
N SER A 177 2.70 -3.25 4.40
CA SER A 177 3.26 -2.15 3.62
C SER A 177 2.21 -1.63 2.65
N ALA A 178 1.73 -0.40 2.88
CA ALA A 178 0.73 0.24 2.02
C ALA A 178 1.37 1.05 0.89
N TYR A 179 2.51 1.70 1.19
CA TYR A 179 3.23 2.54 0.22
C TYR A 179 4.52 1.85 -0.21
N TYR A 180 4.61 1.58 -1.52
CA TYR A 180 5.78 0.95 -2.10
C TYR A 180 6.80 2.00 -2.56
N ALA A 181 8.07 1.65 -2.47
CA ALA A 181 9.11 2.40 -3.15
C ALA A 181 8.99 2.12 -4.66
N GLY A 182 8.64 3.14 -5.45
CA GLY A 182 8.45 3.02 -6.90
C GLY A 182 9.63 2.36 -7.61
N LYS A 183 10.87 2.60 -7.15
CA LYS A 183 12.08 1.96 -7.67
C LYS A 183 12.05 0.42 -7.63
N ASP A 184 11.31 -0.16 -6.67
CA ASP A 184 11.20 -1.61 -6.49
C ASP A 184 10.03 -2.19 -7.28
N ILE A 185 9.11 -1.35 -7.77
CA ILE A 185 7.98 -1.75 -8.61
C ILE A 185 8.36 -1.65 -10.09
N PHE A 186 8.96 -0.53 -10.48
CA PHE A 186 9.24 -0.17 -11.88
C PHE A 186 10.68 -0.43 -12.32
N GLY A 187 11.50 -0.98 -11.42
CA GLY A 187 12.85 -1.38 -11.73
C GLY A 187 13.31 -2.61 -10.97
N SER A 188 14.40 -3.20 -11.47
CA SER A 188 15.09 -4.32 -10.84
C SER A 188 16.61 -4.08 -10.82
N ASN A 189 17.31 -4.75 -9.90
CA ASN A 189 18.75 -4.56 -9.72
C ASN A 189 19.49 -5.89 -9.50
N ASN A 190 19.16 -6.92 -10.30
CA ASN A 190 19.84 -8.21 -10.31
C ASN A 190 20.95 -8.22 -11.37
N ARG A 191 21.92 -7.33 -11.18
CA ARG A 191 22.93 -6.97 -12.18
C ARG A 191 23.83 -8.14 -12.62
N ALA A 192 23.95 -8.31 -13.93
CA ALA A 192 24.97 -9.13 -14.57
C ALA A 192 26.03 -8.27 -15.30
N ALA A 193 27.00 -8.92 -15.94
CA ALA A 193 28.02 -8.24 -16.74
C ALA A 193 27.39 -7.46 -17.91
N PRO A 194 27.76 -6.19 -18.14
CA PRO A 194 27.24 -5.41 -19.26
C PRO A 194 27.58 -6.05 -20.61
N GLN A 195 26.60 -6.08 -21.51
CA GLN A 195 26.72 -6.54 -22.89
C GLN A 195 26.75 -5.33 -23.81
N PHE A 196 27.83 -5.19 -24.57
CA PHE A 196 28.04 -4.12 -25.53
C PHE A 196 27.62 -4.62 -26.91
N LEU A 197 26.67 -3.93 -27.53
CA LEU A 197 26.17 -4.22 -28.88
C LEU A 197 26.54 -3.03 -29.76
N GLY A 198 27.42 -3.24 -30.73
CA GLY A 198 27.85 -2.22 -31.69
C GLY A 198 29.26 -2.48 -32.21
N ASP A 199 29.68 -1.67 -33.17
CA ASP A 199 30.88 -1.95 -33.98
C ASP A 199 32.09 -1.09 -33.59
N THR A 200 31.98 -0.27 -32.52
CA THR A 200 33.06 0.63 -32.09
C THR A 200 34.28 -0.10 -31.52
N GLY A 201 34.12 -1.35 -31.07
CA GLY A 201 35.15 -2.13 -30.38
C GLY A 201 35.17 -1.93 -28.85
N ALA A 202 34.31 -1.06 -28.32
CA ALA A 202 34.16 -0.88 -26.87
C ALA A 202 33.63 -2.15 -26.18
N ALA A 203 34.27 -2.55 -25.08
CA ALA A 203 33.91 -3.72 -24.29
C ALA A 203 33.74 -3.37 -22.80
N GLY A 204 33.31 -4.34 -21.99
CA GLY A 204 33.17 -4.15 -20.55
C GLY A 204 34.50 -3.96 -19.84
N GLY A 205 34.60 -2.91 -19.01
CA GLY A 205 35.69 -2.74 -18.06
C GLY A 205 35.60 -3.70 -16.87
N SER A 206 36.65 -3.72 -16.05
CA SER A 206 36.71 -4.55 -14.83
C SER A 206 35.89 -3.98 -13.67
N GLY A 207 35.51 -2.70 -13.73
CA GLY A 207 34.69 -2.04 -12.71
C GLY A 207 33.22 -2.45 -12.74
N THR A 208 32.53 -2.29 -11.61
CA THR A 208 31.09 -2.54 -11.51
C THR A 208 30.32 -1.32 -11.99
N SER A 209 29.74 -1.42 -13.18
CA SER A 209 28.89 -0.36 -13.74
C SER A 209 27.62 -0.19 -12.91
N SER A 210 27.09 1.04 -12.80
CA SER A 210 25.86 1.36 -12.05
C SER A 210 24.65 1.69 -12.93
N VAL A 211 24.85 1.92 -14.24
CA VAL A 211 23.77 2.14 -15.22
C VAL A 211 22.76 0.99 -15.22
N LYS A 212 21.49 1.24 -15.59
CA LYS A 212 20.43 0.23 -15.54
C LYS A 212 19.72 0.05 -16.88
N GLY A 213 19.38 -1.20 -17.21
CA GLY A 213 18.71 -1.54 -18.46
C GLY A 213 19.60 -1.26 -19.66
N ASN A 214 19.03 -0.56 -20.65
CA ASN A 214 19.72 -0.17 -21.87
C ASN A 214 20.24 1.26 -21.77
N VAL A 215 21.49 1.49 -22.18
CA VAL A 215 22.07 2.83 -22.30
C VAL A 215 22.83 2.94 -23.61
N TRP A 216 22.80 4.12 -24.22
CA TRP A 216 23.60 4.43 -25.39
C TRP A 216 25.00 4.84 -24.95
N LEU A 217 26.03 4.14 -25.43
CA LEU A 217 27.41 4.59 -25.37
C LEU A 217 27.75 5.25 -26.71
N THR A 218 28.04 6.54 -26.68
CA THR A 218 28.55 7.30 -27.84
C THR A 218 30.07 7.37 -27.77
N VAL A 219 30.72 7.02 -28.88
CA VAL A 219 32.16 7.09 -29.07
C VAL A 219 32.46 8.11 -30.16
N THR A 220 33.14 9.19 -29.79
CA THR A 220 33.62 10.22 -30.71
C THR A 220 35.15 10.28 -30.70
N PHE A 221 35.73 10.98 -31.66
CA PHE A 221 37.18 11.17 -31.77
C PHE A 221 37.44 12.65 -32.03
N ASP A 222 38.30 13.28 -31.23
CA ASP A 222 38.57 14.72 -31.32
C ASP A 222 39.82 15.07 -32.16
N GLY A 223 40.51 14.05 -32.66
CA GLY A 223 41.76 14.18 -33.41
C GLY A 223 42.98 13.64 -32.66
N THR A 224 42.89 13.50 -31.33
CA THR A 224 43.98 12.98 -30.49
C THR A 224 43.53 11.69 -29.82
N ASP A 225 42.40 11.71 -29.13
CA ASP A 225 41.92 10.61 -28.30
C ASP A 225 40.43 10.31 -28.54
N TYR A 226 40.02 9.12 -28.11
CA TYR A 226 38.61 8.73 -28.12
C TYR A 226 37.88 9.34 -26.93
N ASN A 227 36.66 9.79 -27.18
CA ASN A 227 35.80 10.43 -26.22
C ASN A 227 34.53 9.60 -26.01
N LEU A 228 34.19 9.31 -24.75
CA LEU A 228 33.07 8.44 -24.38
C LEU A 228 31.97 9.23 -23.66
N SER A 229 30.71 8.95 -24.01
CA SER A 229 29.55 9.52 -23.34
C SER A 229 28.42 8.51 -23.22
N ILE A 230 27.69 8.55 -22.10
CA ILE A 230 26.49 7.72 -21.87
C ILE A 230 25.20 8.53 -21.74
N ASP A 231 25.24 9.84 -22.02
CA ASP A 231 24.10 10.76 -21.91
C ASP A 231 23.95 11.67 -23.14
N GLY A 232 24.32 11.14 -24.31
CA GLY A 232 24.19 11.83 -25.58
C GLY A 232 25.13 13.03 -25.76
N GLY A 233 26.29 13.02 -25.08
CA GLY A 233 27.32 14.05 -25.17
C GLY A 233 27.19 15.18 -24.15
N THR A 234 26.32 15.06 -23.15
CA THR A 234 26.20 16.07 -22.08
C THR A 234 27.43 16.01 -21.17
N THR A 235 27.85 14.79 -20.83
CA THR A 235 29.11 14.50 -20.17
C THR A 235 29.99 13.70 -21.14
N VAL A 236 31.25 14.09 -21.24
CA VAL A 236 32.23 13.45 -22.12
C VAL A 236 33.47 13.15 -21.29
N ILE A 237 33.95 11.90 -21.39
CA ILE A 237 35.16 11.44 -20.75
C ILE A 237 36.18 11.12 -21.84
N ASP A 238 37.31 11.81 -21.79
CA ASP A 238 38.45 11.57 -22.66
C ASP A 238 39.21 10.31 -22.18
N VAL A 239 39.46 9.38 -23.11
CA VAL A 239 40.22 8.16 -22.85
C VAL A 239 41.70 8.45 -22.63
N GLY A 240 42.24 9.51 -23.24
CA GLY A 240 43.64 9.93 -23.06
C GLY A 240 43.97 10.37 -21.63
N ASP A 241 42.97 10.92 -20.93
CA ASP A 241 43.07 11.32 -19.52
C ASP A 241 42.80 10.17 -18.54
N ALA A 242 42.39 9.00 -19.03
CA ALA A 242 42.08 7.86 -18.17
C ALA A 242 43.36 7.20 -17.63
N ALA A 243 43.40 6.95 -16.32
CA ALA A 243 44.53 6.27 -15.68
C ALA A 243 44.74 4.83 -16.17
N ASP A 244 43.67 4.17 -16.64
CA ASP A 244 43.69 2.85 -17.25
C ASP A 244 42.70 2.80 -18.44
N PRO A 245 43.17 2.73 -19.69
CA PRO A 245 42.30 2.68 -20.87
C PRO A 245 41.52 1.37 -20.98
N THR A 246 41.85 0.34 -20.19
CA THR A 246 41.08 -0.90 -20.13
C THR A 246 39.90 -0.84 -19.15
N ASN A 247 39.79 0.23 -18.35
CA ASN A 247 38.74 0.40 -17.35
C ASN A 247 38.38 1.88 -17.13
N VAL A 248 37.94 2.54 -18.19
CA VAL A 248 37.51 3.95 -18.18
C VAL A 248 36.15 4.08 -17.50
N ALA A 249 36.03 4.96 -16.50
CA ALA A 249 34.79 5.24 -15.77
C ALA A 249 33.98 6.36 -16.46
N VAL A 250 33.06 5.98 -17.34
CA VAL A 250 32.18 6.93 -18.06
C VAL A 250 31.01 7.31 -17.17
N THR A 251 30.97 8.55 -16.68
CA THR A 251 29.97 9.00 -15.70
C THR A 251 28.97 9.95 -16.34
N ASN A 252 27.67 9.76 -16.12
CA ASN A 252 26.62 10.68 -16.59
C ASN A 252 26.32 11.83 -15.62
N ALA A 253 25.53 12.80 -16.07
CA ALA A 253 25.08 13.93 -15.25
C ALA A 253 24.30 13.53 -13.98
N ASN A 254 23.72 12.32 -13.95
CA ASN A 254 22.99 11.79 -12.78
C ASN A 254 23.90 11.01 -11.80
N GLY A 255 25.20 10.90 -12.09
CA GLY A 255 26.18 10.20 -11.27
C GLY A 255 26.24 8.68 -11.48
N GLU A 256 25.58 8.15 -12.51
CA GLU A 256 25.73 6.74 -12.90
C GLU A 256 27.02 6.55 -13.71
N VAL A 257 27.69 5.42 -13.49
CA VAL A 257 28.99 5.10 -14.08
C VAL A 257 28.86 3.85 -14.94
N LEU A 258 29.40 3.89 -16.15
CA LEU A 258 29.65 2.74 -17.01
C LEU A 258 31.17 2.54 -17.13
N TYR A 259 31.65 1.37 -16.74
CA TYR A 259 33.05 1.00 -16.91
C TYR A 259 33.27 0.38 -18.29
N VAL A 260 34.14 1.01 -19.08
CA VAL A 260 34.40 0.64 -20.48
C VAL A 260 35.87 0.30 -20.66
N ASN A 261 36.14 -0.82 -21.31
CA ASN A 261 37.44 -1.11 -21.89
C ASN A 261 37.52 -0.39 -23.25
N ALA A 262 38.25 0.72 -23.25
CA ALA A 262 38.44 1.59 -24.41
C ALA A 262 39.66 1.20 -25.26
N ALA A 263 40.56 0.34 -24.76
CA ALA A 263 41.76 -0.09 -25.48
C ALA A 263 41.45 -0.85 -26.78
N GLY A 264 40.26 -1.46 -26.88
CA GLY A 264 39.78 -2.15 -28.07
C GLY A 264 39.00 -1.29 -29.06
N ILE A 265 38.85 0.01 -28.80
CA ILE A 265 38.07 0.90 -29.67
C ILE A 265 38.83 1.17 -30.96
N THR A 266 38.18 0.92 -32.10
CA THR A 266 38.77 1.10 -33.43
C THR A 266 37.90 1.95 -34.36
N ALA A 267 36.67 2.25 -33.97
CA ALA A 267 35.73 3.03 -34.78
C ALA A 267 34.88 3.97 -33.92
N ILE A 268 34.48 5.08 -34.52
CA ILE A 268 33.49 6.01 -33.95
C ILE A 268 32.08 5.46 -34.20
N GLY A 269 31.13 5.87 -33.36
CA GLY A 269 29.73 5.47 -33.50
C GLY A 269 29.04 5.30 -32.16
N VAL A 270 27.98 4.49 -32.15
CA VAL A 270 27.23 4.19 -30.93
C VAL A 270 27.17 2.69 -30.68
N ASN A 271 27.27 2.33 -29.40
CA ASN A 271 26.96 0.99 -28.92
C ASN A 271 25.74 1.07 -28.01
N MET A 272 24.83 0.12 -28.13
CA MET A 272 23.83 -0.10 -27.11
C MET A 272 24.41 -1.02 -26.04
N VAL A 273 24.47 -0.55 -24.81
CA VAL A 273 24.93 -1.33 -23.66
C VAL A 273 23.71 -1.78 -22.88
N ASN A 274 23.52 -3.10 -22.81
CA ASN A 274 22.51 -3.71 -21.96
C ASN A 274 23.18 -4.23 -20.69
N VAL A 275 22.62 -3.94 -19.52
CA VAL A 275 23.01 -4.57 -18.26
C VAL A 275 21.91 -5.57 -17.85
N PRO A 276 22.07 -6.87 -18.18
CA PRO A 276 21.01 -7.85 -17.93
C PRO A 276 20.65 -7.96 -16.45
N GLY A 277 19.37 -8.22 -16.18
CA GLY A 277 18.83 -8.32 -14.83
C GLY A 277 18.73 -6.99 -14.09
N THR A 278 19.11 -5.88 -14.72
CA THR A 278 18.68 -4.55 -14.32
C THR A 278 17.70 -4.02 -15.34
N CYS A 279 16.55 -3.54 -14.88
CA CYS A 279 15.59 -2.88 -15.74
C CYS A 279 15.08 -1.60 -15.08
N ASP A 280 14.77 -0.63 -15.92
CA ASP A 280 14.05 0.58 -15.55
C ASP A 280 13.05 0.85 -16.68
N ILE A 281 11.76 0.84 -16.36
CA ILE A 281 10.70 0.96 -17.36
C ILE A 281 10.84 2.23 -18.18
N PHE A 282 11.22 3.33 -17.54
CA PHE A 282 11.27 4.65 -18.15
C PHE A 282 12.47 4.79 -19.06
N ASN A 283 13.65 4.38 -18.58
CA ASN A 283 14.86 4.40 -19.39
C ASN A 283 14.71 3.48 -20.61
N THR A 284 14.14 2.29 -20.45
CA THR A 284 13.89 1.39 -21.58
C THR A 284 12.95 2.02 -22.61
N LEU A 285 11.85 2.66 -22.20
CA LEU A 285 10.95 3.33 -23.14
C LEU A 285 11.61 4.53 -23.85
N ILE A 286 12.46 5.29 -23.14
CA ILE A 286 13.27 6.34 -23.75
C ILE A 286 14.20 5.75 -24.82
N THR A 287 14.92 4.66 -24.52
CA THR A 287 15.79 4.01 -25.51
C THR A 287 15.02 3.41 -26.69
N VAL A 288 13.81 2.90 -26.48
CA VAL A 288 12.92 2.44 -27.56
C VAL A 288 12.52 3.60 -28.47
N ARG A 289 12.09 4.73 -27.90
CA ARG A 289 11.79 5.94 -28.68
C ARG A 289 13.01 6.38 -29.49
N ASP A 290 14.16 6.50 -28.85
CA ASP A 290 15.39 7.00 -29.50
C ASP A 290 15.87 6.06 -30.62
N LEU A 291 15.68 4.74 -30.48
CA LEU A 291 15.91 3.78 -31.56
C LEU A 291 14.94 4.00 -32.73
N LEU A 292 13.66 4.23 -32.45
CA LEU A 292 12.63 4.45 -33.48
C LEU A 292 12.86 5.76 -34.25
N GLU A 293 13.29 6.82 -33.58
CA GLU A 293 13.69 8.08 -34.22
C GLU A 293 14.96 7.92 -35.06
N ASN A 294 15.68 6.81 -34.92
CA ASN A 294 16.97 6.54 -35.54
C ASN A 294 17.94 7.74 -35.41
N LYS A 295 18.00 8.33 -34.22
CA LYS A 295 18.78 9.54 -33.94
C LYS A 295 20.27 9.43 -34.32
N TYR A 296 20.78 8.21 -34.39
CA TYR A 296 22.18 7.89 -34.64
C TYR A 296 22.44 7.35 -36.06
N GLU A 297 21.49 7.49 -36.98
CA GLU A 297 21.62 7.07 -38.39
C GLU A 297 22.08 5.61 -38.56
N LEU A 298 21.52 4.72 -37.74
CA LEU A 298 21.87 3.31 -37.68
C LEU A 298 21.49 2.59 -38.97
N SER A 299 22.33 1.63 -39.36
CA SER A 299 22.03 0.70 -40.46
C SER A 299 20.89 -0.26 -40.11
N ASP A 300 20.22 -0.82 -41.12
CA ASP A 300 19.13 -1.79 -40.93
C ASP A 300 19.55 -3.00 -40.09
N SER A 301 20.80 -3.44 -40.23
CA SER A 301 21.35 -4.55 -39.44
C SER A 301 21.49 -4.19 -37.96
N GLN A 302 21.99 -2.99 -37.66
CA GLN A 302 22.12 -2.47 -36.29
C GLN A 302 20.74 -2.23 -35.66
N LEU A 303 19.79 -1.66 -36.41
CA LEU A 303 18.41 -1.50 -35.97
C LEU A 303 17.77 -2.84 -35.58
N ALA A 304 17.97 -3.88 -36.40
CA ALA A 304 17.45 -5.22 -36.11
C ALA A 304 18.09 -5.85 -34.86
N GLN A 305 19.40 -5.68 -34.67
CA GLN A 305 20.13 -6.17 -33.49
C GLN A 305 19.66 -5.47 -32.21
N PHE A 306 19.58 -4.14 -32.23
CA PHE A 306 19.19 -3.36 -31.07
C PHE A 306 17.71 -3.56 -30.72
N ARG A 307 16.83 -3.68 -31.71
CA ARG A 307 15.44 -4.08 -31.49
C ARG A 307 15.34 -5.40 -30.72
N ASN A 308 16.10 -6.43 -31.12
CA ASN A 308 16.02 -7.72 -30.44
C ASN A 308 16.42 -7.62 -28.96
N SER A 309 17.45 -6.83 -28.65
CA SER A 309 17.86 -6.59 -27.26
C SER A 309 16.79 -5.80 -26.49
N LEU A 310 16.23 -4.73 -27.07
CA LEU A 310 15.15 -3.96 -26.43
C LEU A 310 13.87 -4.77 -26.26
N SER A 311 13.53 -5.67 -27.20
CA SER A 311 12.40 -6.58 -27.02
C SER A 311 12.61 -7.51 -25.82
N GLY A 312 13.85 -7.97 -25.59
CA GLY A 312 14.21 -8.72 -24.38
C GLY A 312 14.06 -7.89 -23.11
N SER A 313 14.50 -6.64 -23.12
CA SER A 313 14.34 -5.73 -21.98
C SER A 313 12.87 -5.39 -21.67
N LEU A 314 12.03 -5.24 -22.71
CA LEU A 314 10.58 -5.10 -22.53
C LEU A 314 9.95 -6.36 -21.94
N ASP A 315 10.46 -7.55 -22.27
CA ASP A 315 10.05 -8.81 -21.63
C ASP A 315 10.46 -8.91 -20.16
N GLU A 316 11.66 -8.43 -19.81
CA GLU A 316 12.06 -8.34 -18.40
C GLU A 316 11.13 -7.41 -17.61
N ILE A 317 10.74 -6.27 -18.20
CA ILE A 317 9.80 -5.32 -17.58
C ILE A 317 8.40 -5.93 -17.42
N THR A 318 7.85 -6.57 -18.47
CA THR A 318 6.51 -7.16 -18.36
C THR A 318 6.48 -8.27 -17.31
N ASN A 319 7.51 -9.11 -17.25
CA ASN A 319 7.66 -10.13 -16.20
C ASN A 319 7.81 -9.52 -14.80
N LEU A 320 8.56 -8.41 -14.67
CA LEU A 320 8.65 -7.67 -13.40
C LEU A 320 7.27 -7.19 -12.95
N LEU A 321 6.52 -6.52 -13.83
CA LEU A 321 5.19 -5.98 -13.51
C LEU A 321 4.21 -7.09 -13.13
N VAL A 322 4.19 -8.20 -13.86
CA VAL A 322 3.37 -9.38 -13.52
C VAL A 322 3.74 -9.92 -12.14
N GLY A 323 5.03 -10.07 -11.84
CA GLY A 323 5.50 -10.52 -10.53
C GLY A 323 5.07 -9.57 -9.40
N LYS A 324 5.11 -8.25 -9.64
CA LYS A 324 4.62 -7.25 -8.67
C LYS A 324 3.11 -7.30 -8.50
N GLN A 325 2.37 -7.46 -9.59
CA GLN A 325 0.91 -7.60 -9.54
C GLN A 325 0.48 -8.86 -8.77
N THR A 326 1.13 -10.01 -8.99
CA THR A 326 0.87 -11.23 -8.20
C THR A 326 1.17 -10.99 -6.73
N SER A 327 2.31 -10.37 -6.40
CA SER A 327 2.68 -10.08 -5.01
C SER A 327 1.67 -9.16 -4.31
N ILE A 328 1.19 -8.12 -4.99
CA ILE A 328 0.16 -7.21 -4.47
C ILE A 328 -1.18 -7.93 -4.34
N GLY A 329 -1.58 -8.73 -5.33
CA GLY A 329 -2.81 -9.52 -5.28
C GLY A 329 -2.85 -10.49 -4.10
N SER A 330 -1.75 -11.19 -3.81
CA SER A 330 -1.65 -12.04 -2.61
C SER A 330 -1.79 -11.25 -1.30
N LYS A 331 -1.27 -10.02 -1.24
CA LYS A 331 -1.42 -9.14 -0.07
C LYS A 331 -2.86 -8.65 0.09
N ILE A 332 -3.53 -8.28 -0.99
CA ILE A 332 -4.96 -7.92 -0.97
C ILE A 332 -5.77 -9.10 -0.41
N GLY A 333 -5.55 -10.31 -0.92
CA GLY A 333 -6.24 -11.51 -0.41
C GLY A 333 -5.99 -11.76 1.08
N PHE A 334 -4.73 -11.68 1.53
CA PHE A 334 -4.39 -11.81 2.95
C PHE A 334 -5.07 -10.76 3.83
N ILE A 335 -5.11 -9.50 3.37
CA ILE A 335 -5.73 -8.40 4.12
C ILE A 335 -7.25 -8.58 4.19
N GLU A 336 -7.88 -9.05 3.12
CA GLU A 336 -9.32 -9.35 3.10
C GLU A 336 -9.66 -10.51 4.04
N ASP A 337 -8.87 -11.59 4.04
CA ASP A 337 -9.04 -12.70 4.99
C ASP A 337 -8.87 -12.21 6.43
N LEU A 338 -7.88 -11.35 6.69
CA LEU A 338 -7.66 -10.75 8.01
C LEU A 338 -8.86 -9.87 8.41
N LYS A 339 -9.37 -9.03 7.50
CA LYS A 339 -10.56 -8.20 7.75
C LYS A 339 -11.75 -9.04 8.17
N ASN A 340 -12.04 -10.11 7.43
CA ASN A 340 -13.12 -11.05 7.74
C ASN A 340 -12.91 -11.71 9.11
N SER A 341 -11.67 -12.06 9.46
CA SER A 341 -11.35 -12.60 10.79
C SER A 341 -11.61 -11.59 11.91
N LEU A 342 -11.14 -10.34 11.75
CA LEU A 342 -11.35 -9.27 12.74
C LEU A 342 -12.83 -8.90 12.88
N GLU A 343 -13.58 -8.93 11.78
CA GLU A 343 -15.02 -8.70 11.76
C GLU A 343 -15.76 -9.79 12.54
N ASN A 344 -15.40 -11.06 12.36
CA ASN A 344 -15.95 -12.16 13.15
C ASN A 344 -15.64 -12.01 14.65
N ILE A 345 -14.40 -11.64 15.02
CA ILE A 345 -14.02 -11.39 16.42
C ILE A 345 -14.83 -10.23 16.99
N LYS A 346 -15.07 -9.18 16.20
CA LYS A 346 -15.89 -8.03 16.61
C LYS A 346 -17.34 -8.46 16.84
N TYR A 347 -17.91 -9.29 15.97
CA TYR A 347 -19.27 -9.82 16.16
C TYR A 347 -19.37 -10.71 17.40
N THR A 348 -18.39 -11.57 17.67
CA THR A 348 -18.37 -12.37 18.91
C THR A 348 -18.31 -11.49 20.16
N ALA A 349 -17.47 -10.44 20.16
CA ALA A 349 -17.39 -9.51 21.28
C ALA A 349 -18.67 -8.67 21.44
N GLU A 350 -19.36 -8.38 20.35
CA GLU A 350 -20.67 -7.73 20.35
C GLU A 350 -21.76 -8.61 20.93
N ASP A 351 -21.83 -9.87 20.50
CA ASP A 351 -22.77 -10.86 21.02
C ASP A 351 -22.55 -11.10 22.52
N GLU A 352 -21.31 -11.31 22.96
CA GLU A 352 -20.99 -11.49 24.38
C GLU A 352 -21.38 -10.26 25.22
N ALA A 353 -21.16 -9.05 24.68
CA ALA A 353 -21.60 -7.83 25.35
C ALA A 353 -23.14 -7.74 25.42
N SER A 354 -23.84 -8.09 24.35
CA SER A 354 -25.31 -8.14 24.31
C SER A 354 -25.85 -9.15 25.31
N MET A 355 -25.33 -10.37 25.34
CA MET A 355 -25.75 -11.40 26.30
C MET A 355 -25.57 -10.96 27.77
N LEU A 356 -24.57 -10.13 28.05
CA LEU A 356 -24.35 -9.59 29.39
C LEU A 356 -25.23 -8.37 29.69
N GLN A 357 -25.61 -7.60 28.68
CA GLN A 357 -26.30 -6.33 28.81
C GLN A 357 -27.81 -6.43 28.63
N GLU A 358 -28.32 -7.35 27.81
CA GLU A 358 -29.74 -7.49 27.49
C GLU A 358 -30.53 -8.12 28.65
N ALA A 359 -31.75 -7.62 28.81
CA ALA A 359 -32.65 -8.07 29.85
C ALA A 359 -33.65 -9.10 29.29
N ASP A 360 -33.84 -10.21 30.02
CA ASP A 360 -34.91 -11.16 29.73
C ASP A 360 -36.25 -10.56 30.17
N ILE A 361 -36.97 -9.95 29.22
CA ILE A 361 -38.24 -9.26 29.47
C ILE A 361 -39.30 -10.21 30.06
N ALA A 362 -39.29 -11.49 29.70
CA ALA A 362 -40.24 -12.46 30.21
C ALA A 362 -39.99 -12.72 31.70
N GLN A 363 -38.73 -12.97 32.07
CA GLN A 363 -38.34 -13.14 33.47
C GLN A 363 -38.56 -11.86 34.28
N LEU A 364 -38.22 -10.69 33.73
CA LEU A 364 -38.47 -9.40 34.38
C LEU A 364 -39.96 -9.15 34.63
N SER A 365 -40.83 -9.50 33.70
CA SER A 365 -42.28 -9.35 33.87
C SER A 365 -42.82 -10.23 35.02
N ILE A 366 -42.30 -11.44 35.15
CA ILE A 366 -42.60 -12.34 36.28
C ILE A 366 -42.11 -11.72 37.59
N ASP A 367 -40.88 -11.21 37.62
CA ASP A 367 -40.28 -10.63 38.83
C ASP A 367 -40.97 -9.33 39.27
N ILE A 368 -41.41 -8.50 38.33
CA ILE A 368 -42.26 -7.32 38.58
C ILE A 368 -43.55 -7.76 39.27
N THR A 369 -44.28 -8.70 38.67
CA THR A 369 -45.56 -9.20 39.20
C THR A 369 -45.39 -9.78 40.61
N ARG A 370 -44.31 -10.53 40.83
CA ARG A 370 -43.96 -11.10 42.15
C ARG A 370 -43.68 -10.00 43.18
N ARG A 371 -42.90 -8.97 42.81
CA ARG A 371 -42.62 -7.83 43.69
C ARG A 371 -43.86 -7.01 43.98
N GLU A 372 -44.78 -6.89 43.03
CA GLU A 372 -46.04 -6.16 43.19
C GLU A 372 -46.93 -6.86 44.21
N THR A 373 -47.04 -8.18 44.08
CA THR A 373 -47.77 -9.04 45.01
C THR A 373 -47.20 -8.94 46.43
N LEU A 374 -45.87 -9.02 46.58
CA LEU A 374 -45.20 -8.90 47.88
C LEU A 374 -45.34 -7.50 48.50
N TYR A 375 -45.33 -6.46 47.67
CA TYR A 375 -45.57 -5.08 48.11
C TYR A 375 -47.00 -4.92 48.64
N GLN A 376 -48.01 -5.43 47.93
CA GLN A 376 -49.40 -5.44 48.40
C GLN A 376 -49.58 -6.25 49.69
N MET A 377 -48.95 -7.43 49.81
CA MET A 377 -48.96 -8.21 51.06
C MET A 377 -48.34 -7.43 52.23
N SER A 378 -47.21 -6.73 51.99
CA SER A 378 -46.56 -5.89 52.99
C SER A 378 -47.44 -4.71 53.43
N LEU A 379 -48.21 -4.12 52.50
CA LEU A 379 -49.20 -3.09 52.81
C LEU A 379 -50.35 -3.63 53.67
N ILE A 380 -50.86 -4.83 53.38
CA ILE A 380 -51.91 -5.47 54.18
C ILE A 380 -51.40 -5.74 55.61
N VAL A 381 -50.17 -6.24 55.75
CA VAL A 381 -49.55 -6.49 57.06
C VAL A 381 -49.33 -5.17 57.81
N ALA A 382 -48.85 -4.12 57.14
CA ALA A 382 -48.67 -2.79 57.72
C ALA A 382 -50.02 -2.18 58.16
N ALA A 383 -51.07 -2.29 57.35
CA ALA A 383 -52.42 -1.85 57.69
C ALA A 383 -52.96 -2.62 58.90
N LYS A 384 -52.75 -3.94 58.96
CA LYS A 384 -53.15 -4.77 60.10
C LYS A 384 -52.41 -4.39 61.37
N LEU A 385 -51.11 -4.12 61.30
CA LEU A 385 -50.29 -3.65 62.43
C LEU A 385 -50.72 -2.27 62.94
N LEU A 386 -51.05 -1.34 62.05
CA LEU A 386 -51.56 -0.01 62.41
C LEU A 386 -52.96 -0.08 63.04
N SER A 387 -53.74 -1.12 62.72
CA SER A 387 -55.06 -1.36 63.33
C SER A 387 -55.01 -2.03 64.71
N VAL A 388 -53.90 -2.66 65.12
CA VAL A 388 -53.76 -3.22 66.48
C VAL A 388 -53.46 -2.06 67.44
N SER A 389 -54.48 -1.59 68.17
CA SER A 389 -54.31 -0.49 69.12
C SER A 389 -53.81 -1.01 70.47
N LEU A 390 -53.15 -0.14 71.25
CA LEU A 390 -52.67 -0.43 72.61
C LEU A 390 -53.77 -0.92 73.58
N LEU A 391 -55.06 -0.73 73.24
CA LEU A 391 -56.21 -1.20 74.01
C LEU A 391 -56.44 -2.72 73.92
N ASP A 392 -56.05 -3.39 72.82
CA ASP A 392 -56.24 -4.85 72.64
C ASP A 392 -55.25 -5.69 73.47
N PHE A 393 -54.27 -5.06 74.12
CA PHE A 393 -53.20 -5.72 74.89
C PHE A 393 -53.27 -5.44 76.40
N ILE A 394 -54.30 -4.72 76.87
CA ILE A 394 -54.51 -4.35 78.29
C ILE A 394 -55.63 -5.17 78.96
N ASP A 395 -56.36 -6.02 78.22
CA ASP A 395 -57.13 -7.13 78.81
C ASP A 395 -56.23 -8.36 79.00
#